data_AF-A0A2N2Q1C0-F1
#
_entry.id   AF-A0A2N2Q1C0-F1
#
_cell.length_a   1.000
_cell.length_b   1.000
_cell.length_c   1.000
_cell.angle_alpha   90.00
_cell.angle_beta   90.00
_cell.angle_gamma   90.00
#
_symmetry.space_group_name_H-M   'P 1'
#
loop_
_entity.id
_entity.type
_entity.pdbx_description
1 polymer ?
#
loop_
_entity_poly.entity_id
_entity_poly.type
_entity_poly.pdbx_seq_one_letter_code
_entity_poly.pdbx_strand_id
1 'polypeptide(L)'
;ATNFEDIAKLFATSATASDAQISFVGNSSKTQAGVYAINISALGSDVSDAAGTINGVAATGAGTTLKGGVGDASEGLIINVAGGALGDRGTVTFSIGFAAQLNNLISDFLDEEGILTSKTDGLNGSVTRLDKEKENQEARLVLIEKRYRAQFTALETLISSMNSTSSYLTQQLAQFSANN
;
A
#
# COMPACT_ATOMS: atom_id res chain seq x y z
N ALA A 1 32.55 -12.75 -29.46
CA ALA A 1 31.29 -13.48 -29.69
C ALA A 1 30.31 -13.05 -28.60
N THR A 2 29.30 -12.28 -29.01
CA THR A 2 27.96 -12.11 -28.42
C THR A 2 27.73 -12.49 -26.94
N ASN A 3 28.02 -11.57 -26.02
CA ASN A 3 27.49 -11.57 -24.63
C ASN A 3 25.97 -11.31 -24.58
N PHE A 4 25.29 -11.27 -25.73
CA PHE A 4 23.85 -11.02 -25.83
C PHE A 4 23.05 -12.07 -25.04
N GLU A 5 23.53 -13.32 -25.02
CA GLU A 5 22.87 -14.41 -24.30
C GLU A 5 23.00 -14.27 -22.78
N ASP A 6 24.15 -13.81 -22.29
CA ASP A 6 24.38 -13.54 -20.87
C ASP A 6 23.60 -12.31 -20.41
N ILE A 7 23.51 -11.28 -21.25
CA ILE A 7 22.68 -10.10 -21.01
C ILE A 7 21.19 -10.51 -21.04
N ALA A 8 20.77 -11.32 -22.01
CA ALA A 8 19.40 -11.81 -22.10
C ALA A 8 19.00 -12.64 -20.87
N LYS A 9 19.89 -13.50 -20.36
CA LYS A 9 19.67 -14.26 -19.10
C LYS A 9 19.57 -13.36 -17.87
N LEU A 10 20.20 -12.18 -17.92
CA LEU A 10 20.15 -11.20 -16.84
C LEU A 10 18.82 -10.42 -16.85
N PHE A 11 18.25 -10.17 -18.03
CA PHE A 11 16.99 -9.44 -18.19
C PHE A 11 15.75 -10.35 -18.19
N ALA A 12 15.86 -11.58 -18.67
CA ALA A 12 14.77 -12.54 -18.77
C ALA A 12 14.83 -13.57 -17.63
N THR A 13 13.66 -13.96 -17.14
CA THR A 13 13.53 -15.08 -16.21
C THR A 13 14.02 -16.36 -16.88
N SER A 14 14.85 -17.13 -16.18
CA SER A 14 15.43 -18.37 -16.70
C SER A 14 15.49 -19.43 -15.61
N ALA A 15 15.48 -20.70 -16.02
CA ALA A 15 15.80 -21.81 -15.13
C ALA A 15 16.69 -22.83 -15.84
N THR A 16 17.62 -23.40 -15.07
CA THR A 16 18.55 -24.43 -15.55
C THR A 16 18.43 -25.66 -14.66
N ALA A 17 18.21 -26.82 -15.27
CA ALA A 17 18.15 -28.09 -14.58
C ALA A 17 19.52 -28.78 -14.63
N SER A 18 19.88 -29.50 -13.56
CA SER A 18 21.06 -30.36 -13.56
C SER A 18 20.84 -31.66 -14.35
N ASP A 19 19.59 -32.08 -14.50
CA ASP A 19 19.20 -33.29 -15.22
C ASP A 19 18.77 -32.96 -16.65
N ALA A 20 19.35 -33.65 -17.63
CA ALA A 20 19.13 -33.38 -19.06
C ALA A 20 17.72 -33.72 -19.56
N GLN A 21 16.94 -34.52 -18.82
CA GLN A 21 15.55 -34.85 -19.14
C GLN A 21 14.57 -33.88 -18.46
N ILE A 22 15.05 -32.90 -17.70
CA ILE A 22 14.23 -31.87 -17.07
C ILE A 22 14.44 -30.54 -17.80
N SER A 23 13.34 -29.91 -18.20
CA SER A 23 13.37 -28.58 -18.82
C SER A 23 12.41 -27.61 -18.13
N PHE A 24 12.79 -26.34 -18.12
CA PHE A 24 11.93 -25.26 -17.65
C PHE A 24 10.82 -24.98 -18.67
N VAL A 25 9.58 -24.86 -18.19
CA VAL A 25 8.42 -24.55 -19.03
C VAL A 25 7.87 -23.16 -18.71
N GLY A 26 7.80 -22.80 -17.43
CA GLY A 26 7.25 -21.50 -17.01
C GLY A 26 7.25 -21.32 -15.50
N ASN A 27 6.78 -20.17 -15.04
CA ASN A 27 6.69 -19.83 -13.63
C ASN A 27 5.47 -18.94 -13.35
N SER A 28 5.19 -18.70 -12.07
CA SER A 28 4.23 -17.68 -11.64
C SER A 28 4.93 -16.48 -11.00
N SER A 29 4.19 -15.42 -10.68
CA SER A 29 4.70 -14.28 -9.90
C SER A 29 5.13 -14.65 -8.48
N LYS A 30 4.65 -15.80 -7.96
CA LYS A 30 5.01 -16.31 -6.63
C LYS A 30 6.29 -17.13 -6.59
N THR A 31 6.80 -17.54 -7.76
CA THR A 31 8.01 -18.36 -7.85
C THR A 31 9.21 -17.48 -7.49
N GLN A 32 9.92 -17.85 -6.43
CA GLN A 32 11.09 -17.09 -5.96
C GLN A 32 12.35 -17.56 -6.68
N ALA A 33 13.40 -16.72 -6.72
CA ALA A 33 14.71 -17.15 -7.22
C ALA A 33 15.35 -18.14 -6.23
N GLY A 34 15.95 -19.22 -6.72
CA GLY A 34 16.53 -20.24 -5.86
C GLY A 34 16.98 -21.50 -6.58
N VAL A 35 17.50 -22.44 -5.80
CA VAL A 35 17.87 -23.78 -6.25
C VAL A 35 16.94 -24.77 -5.59
N TYR A 36 16.21 -25.54 -6.40
CA TYR A 36 15.15 -26.43 -5.93
C TYR A 36 15.50 -27.88 -6.22
N ALA A 37 15.52 -28.72 -5.19
CA ALA A 37 15.70 -30.16 -5.35
C ALA A 37 14.48 -30.80 -6.02
N ILE A 38 14.70 -31.70 -6.96
CA ILE A 38 13.65 -32.41 -7.70
C ILE A 38 13.68 -33.88 -7.33
N ASN A 39 12.52 -34.42 -6.95
CA ASN A 39 12.31 -35.85 -6.80
C ASN A 39 11.09 -36.26 -7.63
N ILE A 40 11.20 -37.36 -8.36
CA ILE A 40 10.13 -37.87 -9.23
C ILE A 40 9.66 -39.21 -8.70
N SER A 41 8.40 -39.29 -8.28
CA SER A 41 7.78 -40.50 -7.77
C SER A 41 6.97 -41.25 -8.83
N ALA A 42 6.55 -40.58 -9.91
CA ALA A 42 5.95 -41.21 -11.08
C ALA A 42 6.22 -40.38 -12.35
N LEU A 43 6.42 -41.06 -13.48
CA LEU A 43 6.52 -40.40 -14.79
C LEU A 43 5.13 -40.14 -15.38
N GLY A 44 5.00 -39.02 -16.07
CA GLY A 44 3.81 -38.66 -16.83
C GLY A 44 3.79 -39.31 -18.21
N SER A 45 2.59 -39.40 -18.77
CA SER A 45 2.29 -39.80 -20.14
C SER A 45 1.04 -39.04 -20.63
N ASP A 46 0.54 -39.34 -21.82
CA ASP A 46 -0.71 -38.77 -22.32
C ASP A 46 -1.95 -39.20 -21.50
N VAL A 47 -1.81 -40.26 -20.70
CA VAL A 47 -2.90 -40.89 -19.93
C VAL A 47 -2.63 -40.95 -18.42
N SER A 48 -1.48 -40.41 -17.97
CA SER A 48 -1.10 -40.37 -16.55
C SER A 48 -0.31 -39.12 -16.23
N ASP A 49 -0.54 -38.54 -15.06
CA ASP A 49 0.22 -37.38 -14.61
C ASP A 49 1.53 -37.77 -13.94
N ALA A 50 2.57 -36.98 -14.19
CA ALA A 50 3.81 -37.05 -13.43
C ALA A 50 3.53 -36.74 -11.95
N ALA A 51 4.24 -37.41 -11.05
CA ALA A 51 4.19 -37.12 -9.63
C ALA A 51 5.58 -36.96 -9.07
N GLY A 52 5.73 -36.10 -8.07
CA GLY A 52 7.02 -35.83 -7.45
C GLY A 52 6.96 -34.67 -6.48
N THR A 53 8.13 -34.26 -6.00
CA THR A 53 8.30 -33.08 -5.16
C THR A 53 9.26 -32.09 -5.81
N ILE A 54 8.97 -30.81 -5.64
CA ILE A 54 9.89 -29.71 -5.93
C ILE A 54 10.20 -29.05 -4.60
N ASN A 55 11.49 -28.91 -4.28
CA ASN A 55 11.96 -28.40 -3.00
C ASN A 55 11.42 -29.17 -1.77
N GLY A 56 11.20 -30.48 -1.93
CA GLY A 56 10.62 -31.34 -0.89
C GLY A 56 9.11 -31.19 -0.67
N VAL A 57 8.43 -30.30 -1.41
CA VAL A 57 6.98 -30.12 -1.37
C VAL A 57 6.33 -30.82 -2.56
N ALA A 58 5.21 -31.50 -2.33
CA ALA A 58 4.47 -32.20 -3.37
C ALA A 58 4.09 -31.25 -4.52
N ALA A 59 4.49 -31.61 -5.73
CA ALA A 59 4.18 -30.86 -6.94
C ALA A 59 2.84 -31.35 -7.54
N THR A 60 2.14 -30.45 -8.23
CA THR A 60 0.95 -30.79 -9.00
C THR A 60 1.37 -31.27 -10.39
N GLY A 61 1.04 -32.51 -10.72
CA GLY A 61 1.28 -33.09 -12.05
C GLY A 61 0.22 -32.72 -13.08
N ALA A 62 0.66 -32.57 -14.33
CA ALA A 62 -0.22 -32.51 -15.49
C ALA A 62 0.52 -33.06 -16.71
N GLY A 63 0.15 -34.25 -17.17
CA GLY A 63 0.90 -35.01 -18.18
C GLY A 63 2.36 -35.17 -17.72
N THR A 64 3.32 -34.79 -18.56
CA THR A 64 4.76 -34.85 -18.25
C THR A 64 5.27 -33.67 -17.43
N THR A 65 4.42 -32.72 -17.05
CA THR A 65 4.82 -31.51 -16.31
C THR A 65 4.56 -31.63 -14.82
N LEU A 66 5.42 -30.98 -14.03
CA LEU A 66 5.25 -30.78 -12.59
C LEU A 66 5.23 -29.29 -12.31
N LYS A 67 4.24 -28.86 -11.54
CA LYS A 67 4.12 -27.50 -11.01
C LYS A 67 4.39 -27.48 -9.51
N GLY A 68 5.27 -26.59 -9.06
CA GLY A 68 5.61 -26.42 -7.64
C GLY A 68 4.37 -26.13 -6.79
N GLY A 69 4.28 -26.83 -5.65
CA GLY A 69 3.14 -26.77 -4.73
C GLY A 69 2.99 -25.42 -4.04
N VAL A 70 1.80 -25.17 -3.49
CA VAL A 70 1.48 -23.92 -2.78
C VAL A 70 2.18 -23.88 -1.42
N GLY A 71 2.64 -22.69 -1.03
CA GLY A 71 3.21 -22.44 0.29
C GLY A 71 4.72 -22.63 0.41
N ASP A 72 5.42 -22.78 -0.72
CA ASP A 72 6.89 -22.87 -0.78
C ASP A 72 7.47 -21.87 -1.79
N ALA A 73 8.77 -21.59 -1.68
CA ALA A 73 9.51 -20.72 -2.61
C ALA A 73 9.43 -21.18 -4.07
N SER A 74 9.25 -22.48 -4.32
CA SER A 74 9.06 -23.04 -5.67
C SER A 74 7.62 -22.91 -6.21
N GLU A 75 6.69 -22.29 -5.47
CA GLU A 75 5.27 -22.20 -5.86
C GLU A 75 5.10 -21.67 -7.29
N GLY A 76 4.42 -22.48 -8.11
CA GLY A 76 4.14 -22.13 -9.49
C GLY A 76 5.31 -22.27 -10.48
N LEU A 77 6.48 -22.78 -10.07
CA LEU A 77 7.53 -23.22 -10.99
C LEU A 77 7.02 -24.42 -11.80
N ILE A 78 7.09 -24.37 -13.13
CA ILE A 78 6.66 -25.45 -14.02
C ILE A 78 7.88 -26.01 -14.74
N ILE A 79 8.08 -27.32 -14.57
CA ILE A 79 9.11 -28.09 -15.27
C ILE A 79 8.47 -29.22 -16.07
N ASN A 80 9.09 -29.59 -17.17
CA ASN A 80 8.75 -30.79 -17.92
C ASN A 80 9.75 -31.90 -17.60
N VAL A 81 9.26 -33.11 -17.42
CA VAL A 81 10.05 -34.31 -17.15
C VAL A 81 9.87 -35.26 -18.34
N ALA A 82 10.83 -35.26 -19.26
CA ALA A 82 10.75 -36.02 -20.50
C ALA A 82 10.88 -37.55 -20.29
N GLY A 83 11.40 -37.99 -19.15
CA GLY A 83 11.63 -39.39 -18.83
C GLY A 83 12.77 -39.62 -17.82
N GLY A 84 13.26 -40.86 -17.75
CA GLY A 84 14.39 -41.26 -16.91
C GLY A 84 14.00 -42.12 -15.71
N ALA A 85 14.93 -42.26 -14.74
CA ALA A 85 14.67 -43.00 -13.51
C ALA A 85 13.76 -42.21 -12.55
N LEU A 86 13.10 -42.94 -11.64
CA LEU A 86 12.40 -42.37 -10.49
C LEU A 86 13.38 -42.10 -9.35
N GLY A 87 13.00 -41.22 -8.42
CA GLY A 87 13.80 -40.78 -7.29
C GLY A 87 14.40 -39.39 -7.50
N ASP A 88 15.57 -39.16 -6.91
CA ASP A 88 16.23 -37.85 -6.93
C ASP A 88 16.78 -37.51 -8.32
N ARG A 89 16.39 -36.35 -8.85
CA ARG A 89 16.75 -35.85 -10.19
C ARG A 89 17.60 -34.58 -10.14
N GLY A 90 18.34 -34.39 -9.04
CA GLY A 90 19.17 -33.22 -8.83
C GLY A 90 18.34 -31.96 -8.57
N THR A 91 18.73 -30.84 -9.19
CA THR A 91 18.20 -29.52 -8.87
C THR A 91 17.83 -28.69 -10.10
N VAL A 92 16.87 -27.80 -9.94
CA VAL A 92 16.56 -26.72 -10.89
C VAL A 92 16.94 -25.39 -10.25
N THR A 93 17.85 -24.66 -10.88
CA THR A 93 18.22 -23.30 -10.49
C THR A 93 17.37 -22.32 -11.26
N PHE A 94 16.49 -21.61 -10.57
CA PHE A 94 15.60 -20.59 -11.13
C PHE A 94 16.10 -19.19 -10.77
N SER A 95 16.17 -18.32 -11.78
CA SER A 95 16.64 -16.95 -11.67
C SER A 95 15.64 -15.99 -12.28
N ILE A 96 15.27 -14.95 -11.54
CA ILE A 96 14.35 -13.91 -11.99
C ILE A 96 15.18 -12.81 -12.66
N GLY A 97 14.88 -12.50 -13.92
CA GLY A 97 15.54 -11.42 -14.65
C GLY A 97 15.16 -10.04 -14.12
N PHE A 98 16.01 -9.03 -14.37
CA PHE A 98 15.80 -7.66 -13.89
C PHE A 98 14.45 -7.05 -14.30
N ALA A 99 13.94 -7.37 -15.49
CA ALA A 99 12.66 -6.82 -15.95
C ALA A 99 11.48 -7.31 -15.09
N ALA A 100 11.50 -8.59 -14.68
CA ALA A 100 10.49 -9.15 -13.79
C ALA A 100 10.61 -8.57 -12.37
N GLN A 101 11.82 -8.34 -11.87
CA GLN A 101 12.03 -7.67 -10.58
C GLN A 101 11.50 -6.24 -10.59
N LEU A 102 11.78 -5.49 -11.67
CA LEU A 102 11.25 -4.14 -11.85
C LEU A 102 9.73 -4.13 -11.93
N ASN A 103 9.13 -5.09 -12.66
CA ASN A 103 7.69 -5.22 -12.75
C ASN A 103 7.07 -5.46 -11.36
N ASN A 104 7.64 -6.37 -10.56
CA ASN A 104 7.15 -6.64 -9.20
C ASN A 104 7.23 -5.38 -8.33
N LEU A 105 8.35 -4.64 -8.37
CA LEU A 105 8.47 -3.39 -7.62
C LEU A 105 7.43 -2.35 -8.04
N ILE A 106 7.20 -2.19 -9.35
CA ILE A 106 6.19 -1.27 -9.87
C ILE A 106 4.79 -1.72 -9.44
N SER A 107 4.50 -3.03 -9.49
CA SER A 107 3.24 -3.59 -9.01
C SER A 107 3.03 -3.30 -7.52
N ASP A 108 4.01 -3.56 -6.66
CA ASP A 108 3.92 -3.30 -5.22
C ASP A 108 3.69 -1.80 -4.90
N PHE A 109 4.25 -0.90 -5.71
CA PHE A 109 4.04 0.54 -5.56
C PHE A 109 2.64 1.00 -5.99
N LEU A 110 2.10 0.36 -7.03
CA LEU A 110 0.79 0.67 -7.62
C LEU A 110 -0.35 -0.16 -7.02
N ASP A 111 -0.04 -1.09 -6.12
CA ASP A 111 -1.02 -1.96 -5.48
C ASP A 111 -2.02 -1.16 -4.63
N GLU A 112 -3.18 -1.77 -4.38
CA GLU A 112 -4.24 -1.17 -3.56
C GLU A 112 -3.75 -0.87 -2.14
N GLU A 113 -2.89 -1.73 -1.59
CA GLU A 113 -2.23 -1.54 -0.29
C GLU A 113 -0.85 -0.85 -0.41
N GLY A 114 -0.51 -0.34 -1.59
CA GLY A 114 0.80 0.23 -1.91
C GLY A 114 1.06 1.60 -1.26
N ILE A 115 2.32 2.02 -1.33
CA ILE A 115 2.79 3.29 -0.73
C ILE A 115 2.11 4.53 -1.34
N LEU A 116 1.72 4.48 -2.62
CA LEU A 116 1.03 5.58 -3.29
C LEU A 116 -0.40 5.73 -2.76
N THR A 117 -1.11 4.62 -2.54
CA THR A 117 -2.44 4.63 -1.92
C THR A 117 -2.34 5.14 -0.49
N SER A 118 -1.40 4.64 0.31
CA SER A 118 -1.17 5.12 1.69
C SER A 118 -0.91 6.63 1.76
N LYS A 119 -0.11 7.17 0.84
CA LYS A 119 0.10 8.62 0.73
C LYS A 119 -1.18 9.36 0.35
N THR A 120 -1.95 8.82 -0.60
CA THR A 120 -3.22 9.40 -1.03
C THR A 120 -4.22 9.45 0.11
N ASP A 121 -4.33 8.38 0.90
CA ASP A 121 -5.21 8.30 2.08
C ASP A 121 -4.78 9.26 3.18
N GLY A 122 -3.47 9.36 3.45
CA GLY A 122 -2.93 10.32 4.42
C GLY A 122 -3.19 11.79 4.01
N LEU A 123 -3.12 12.08 2.72
CA LEU A 123 -3.46 13.40 2.17
C LEU A 123 -4.97 13.67 2.27
N ASN A 124 -5.83 12.71 1.91
CA ASN A 124 -7.28 12.83 2.08
C ASN A 124 -7.67 13.04 3.55
N GLY A 125 -7.08 12.29 4.48
CA GLY A 125 -7.28 12.48 5.91
C GLY A 125 -6.80 13.85 6.40
N SER A 126 -5.76 14.40 5.79
CA SER A 126 -5.31 15.77 6.07
C SER A 126 -6.27 16.82 5.52
N VAL A 127 -6.82 16.63 4.32
CA VAL A 127 -7.87 17.48 3.75
C VAL A 127 -9.10 17.48 4.65
N THR A 128 -9.62 16.31 5.03
CA THR A 128 -10.78 16.21 5.93
C THR A 128 -10.56 16.87 7.28
N ARG A 129 -9.35 16.75 7.85
CA ARG A 129 -9.01 17.42 9.11
C ARG A 129 -8.99 18.94 8.96
N LEU A 130 -8.44 19.45 7.86
CA LEU A 130 -8.42 20.88 7.57
C LEU A 130 -9.82 21.44 7.33
N ASP A 131 -10.70 20.68 6.67
CA ASP A 131 -12.10 21.07 6.49
C ASP A 131 -12.84 21.20 7.83
N LYS A 132 -12.67 20.21 8.72
CA LYS A 132 -13.22 20.30 10.08
C LYS A 132 -12.64 21.46 10.89
N GLU A 133 -11.35 21.75 10.72
CA GLU A 133 -10.73 22.89 11.39
C GLU A 133 -11.34 24.21 10.89
N LYS A 134 -11.53 24.35 9.58
CA LYS A 134 -12.21 25.50 8.97
C LYS A 134 -13.63 25.68 9.52
N GLU A 135 -14.45 24.64 9.52
CA GLU A 135 -15.82 24.71 10.07
C GLU A 135 -15.84 25.18 11.52
N ASN A 136 -14.92 24.68 12.35
CA ASN A 136 -14.79 25.10 13.75
C ASN A 136 -14.33 26.57 13.88
N GLN A 137 -13.42 27.03 13.02
CA GLN A 137 -12.97 28.42 13.00
C GLN A 137 -14.11 29.36 12.58
N GLU A 138 -14.89 29.00 11.56
CA GLU A 138 -16.07 29.75 11.12
C GLU A 138 -17.12 29.87 12.24
N ALA A 139 -17.44 28.75 12.91
CA ALA A 139 -18.34 28.75 14.07
C ALA A 139 -17.85 29.66 15.21
N ARG A 140 -16.53 29.66 15.46
CA ARG A 140 -15.91 30.53 16.48
C ARG A 140 -16.01 32.01 16.09
N LEU A 141 -15.81 32.37 14.82
CA LEU A 141 -15.93 33.74 14.34
C LEU A 141 -17.35 34.28 14.54
N VAL A 142 -18.38 33.47 14.26
CA VAL A 142 -19.79 33.84 14.51
C VAL A 142 -20.06 34.13 15.99
N LEU A 143 -19.51 33.30 16.89
CA LEU A 143 -19.64 33.53 18.33
C LEU A 143 -18.92 34.79 18.80
N ILE A 144 -17.73 35.05 18.26
CA ILE A 144 -16.96 36.27 18.55
C ILE A 144 -17.73 37.51 18.07
N GLU A 145 -18.29 37.47 16.86
CA GLU A 145 -19.11 38.56 16.33
C GLU A 145 -20.31 38.83 17.25
N LYS A 146 -21.06 37.77 17.61
CA LYS A 146 -22.21 37.90 18.53
C LYS A 146 -21.81 38.52 19.86
N ARG A 147 -20.67 38.10 20.43
CA ARG A 147 -20.14 38.66 21.68
C ARG A 147 -19.77 40.13 21.53
N TYR A 148 -19.08 40.51 20.47
CA TYR A 148 -18.70 41.91 20.24
C TYR A 148 -19.92 42.80 20.00
N ARG A 149 -20.94 42.33 19.26
CA ARG A 149 -22.21 43.05 19.12
C ARG A 149 -22.89 43.29 20.47
N ALA A 150 -22.96 42.26 21.32
CA ALA A 150 -23.55 42.39 22.66
C ALA A 150 -22.76 43.35 23.56
N GLN A 151 -21.43 43.28 23.53
CA GLN A 151 -20.56 44.21 24.25
C GLN A 151 -20.74 45.65 23.77
N PHE A 152 -20.84 45.87 22.45
CA PHE A 152 -21.10 47.18 21.87
C PHE A 152 -22.45 47.76 22.33
N THR A 153 -23.53 46.97 22.27
CA THR A 153 -24.85 47.40 22.76
C THR A 153 -24.85 47.71 24.26
N ALA A 154 -24.12 46.92 25.07
CA ALA A 154 -23.98 47.19 26.50
C ALA A 154 -23.21 48.48 26.77
N LEU A 155 -22.15 48.76 26.00
CA LEU A 155 -21.38 50.01 26.08
C LEU A 155 -22.24 51.22 25.71
N GLU A 156 -23.05 51.15 24.66
CA GLU A 156 -24.01 52.21 24.29
C GLU A 156 -25.01 52.50 25.41
N THR A 157 -25.53 51.44 26.05
CA THR A 157 -26.45 51.58 27.18
C THR A 157 -25.77 52.21 28.39
N LEU A 158 -24.53 51.79 28.69
CA LEU A 158 -23.72 52.36 29.76
C LEU A 158 -23.48 53.86 29.52
N ILE A 159 -23.06 54.25 28.32
CA ILE A 159 -22.81 55.65 27.95
C ILE A 159 -24.09 56.47 28.09
N SER A 160 -25.23 55.95 27.62
CA SER A 160 -26.53 56.60 27.80
C SER A 160 -26.85 56.84 29.28
N SER A 161 -26.67 55.81 30.12
CA SER A 161 -26.90 55.92 31.57
C SER A 161 -25.95 56.89 32.27
N MET A 162 -24.68 56.95 31.84
CA MET A 162 -23.69 57.89 32.35
C MET A 162 -24.04 59.33 31.97
N ASN A 163 -24.54 59.56 30.76
CA ASN A 163 -25.00 60.88 30.32
C ASN A 163 -26.22 61.36 31.15
N SER A 164 -27.21 60.49 31.39
CA SER A 164 -28.34 60.80 32.27
C SER A 164 -27.89 61.11 33.70
N THR A 165 -26.96 60.31 34.24
CA THR A 165 -26.39 60.53 35.58
C THR A 165 -25.63 61.84 35.68
N SER A 166 -24.79 62.15 34.68
CA SER A 166 -24.05 63.42 34.59
C SER A 166 -25.00 64.63 34.57
N SER A 167 -26.10 64.52 33.81
CA SER A 167 -27.13 65.56 33.72
C SER A 167 -27.85 65.77 35.06
N TYR A 168 -28.19 64.69 35.76
CA TYR A 168 -28.79 64.73 37.09
C TYR A 168 -27.87 65.37 38.14
N LEU A 169 -26.60 64.97 38.18
CA LEU A 169 -25.60 65.55 39.08
C LEU A 169 -25.40 67.04 38.79
N THR A 170 -25.40 67.44 37.52
CA THR A 170 -25.31 68.86 37.13
C THR A 170 -26.53 69.65 37.62
N GLN A 171 -27.74 69.09 37.50
CA GLN A 171 -28.96 69.71 38.01
C GLN A 171 -28.97 69.83 39.54
N GLN A 172 -28.57 68.78 40.27
CA GLN A 172 -28.46 68.84 41.72
C GLN A 172 -27.45 69.89 42.17
N LEU A 173 -26.28 69.95 41.53
CA LEU A 173 -25.25 70.93 41.83
C LEU A 173 -25.74 72.36 41.58
N ALA A 174 -26.45 72.59 40.46
CA ALA A 174 -27.05 73.88 40.15
C ALA A 174 -28.09 74.29 41.21
N GLN A 175 -28.92 73.37 41.68
CA GLN A 175 -29.89 73.62 42.75
C GLN A 175 -29.22 73.94 44.10
N PHE A 176 -28.09 73.29 44.43
CA PHE A 176 -27.30 73.66 45.60
C PHE A 176 -26.68 75.05 45.47
N SER A 177 -26.21 75.44 44.29
CA SER A 177 -25.65 76.78 44.06
C SER A 177 -26.68 77.91 43.99
N ALA A 178 -27.95 77.60 43.73
CA ALA A 178 -29.04 78.58 43.67
C ALA A 178 -29.76 78.80 45.01
N ASN A 179 -29.57 77.91 45.98
CA ASN A 179 -30.18 77.96 47.32
C ASN A 179 -29.20 78.40 48.44
N ASN A 180 -27.99 78.86 48.08
CA ASN A 180 -27.04 79.58 48.94
C ASN A 180 -26.79 80.97 48.35
#